data_AF-A0A0F9CEU5-F1
#
_entry.id   AF-A0A0F9CEU5-F1
#
_cell.length_a   1.000
_cell.length_b   1.000
_cell.length_c   1.000
_cell.angle_alpha   90.00
_cell.angle_beta   90.00
_cell.angle_gamma   90.00
#
_symmetry.space_group_name_H-M   'P 1'
#
loop_
_entity.id
_entity.type
_entity.pdbx_description
1 polymer ?
#
loop_
_entity_poly.entity_id
_entity_poly.type
_entity_poly.pdbx_seq_one_letter_code
_entity_poly.pdbx_strand_id
1 'polypeptide(L)' 'LDTAITIRTIVMKDGVAHAQAAGGIVFDSVPELEYMESQNKARAMLRAIDQAELIEEAVPSGSLGY' A
#
# COMPACT_ATOMS: atom_id res chain seq x y z
N LEU A 1 3.73 25.59 7.75
CA LEU A 1 2.90 24.36 7.74
C LEU A 1 3.23 23.63 6.46
N ASP A 2 3.56 22.35 6.54
CA ASP A 2 3.84 21.49 5.39
C ASP A 2 2.98 20.23 5.51
N THR A 3 2.28 19.86 4.44
CA THR A 3 1.30 18.77 4.43
C THR A 3 1.33 18.02 3.09
N ALA A 4 0.97 16.74 3.14
CA ALA A 4 0.83 15.90 1.97
C ALA A 4 -0.60 15.34 1.85
N ILE A 5 -1.01 15.01 0.63
CA ILE A 5 -2.26 14.30 0.39
C ILE A 5 -2.08 12.85 0.86
N THR A 6 -3.07 12.30 1.57
CA THR A 6 -3.05 10.95 2.15
C THR A 6 -3.28 9.82 1.13
N ILE A 7 -2.56 9.88 0.00
CA ILE A 7 -2.50 8.80 -1.01
C ILE A 7 -1.21 8.00 -0.83
N ARG A 8 -1.15 6.79 -1.39
CA ARG A 8 -0.01 5.87 -1.18
C ARG A 8 0.32 5.67 0.31
N THR A 9 -0.70 5.71 1.14
CA THR A 9 -0.61 5.58 2.60
C THR A 9 -1.25 4.27 3.03
N ILE A 10 -0.63 3.59 4.00
CA ILE A 10 -1.16 2.38 4.62
C ILE A 10 -1.66 2.75 6.02
N VAL A 11 -2.89 2.34 6.35
CA VAL A 11 -3.44 2.48 7.70
C VAL A 11 -3.46 1.11 8.36
N MET A 12 -2.72 0.96 9.46
CA MET A 12 -2.69 -0.27 10.26
C MET A 12 -3.75 -0.14 11.37
N LYS A 13 -4.70 -1.08 11.42
CA LYS A 13 -5.72 -1.12 12.47
C LYS A 13 -6.09 -2.56 12.79
N ASP A 14 -6.11 -2.91 14.07
CA ASP A 14 -6.54 -4.23 14.56
C ASP A 14 -5.79 -5.40 13.87
N GLY A 15 -4.50 -5.21 13.60
CA GLY A 15 -3.67 -6.19 12.89
C GLY A 15 -3.89 -6.28 11.38
N VAL A 16 -4.69 -5.38 10.80
CA VAL A 16 -5.00 -5.35 9.36
C VAL A 16 -4.38 -4.12 8.70
N ALA A 17 -3.69 -4.34 7.58
CA ALA A 17 -3.17 -3.28 6.74
C ALA A 17 -4.21 -2.85 5.69
N HIS A 18 -4.64 -1.59 5.74
CA HIS A 18 -5.56 -1.01 4.76
C HIS A 18 -4.82 -0.12 3.77
N ALA A 19 -4.87 -0.48 2.49
CA ALA A 19 -4.28 0.30 1.40
C ALA A 19 -5.37 0.72 0.40
N GLN A 20 -5.65 2.02 0.32
CA GLN A 20 -6.65 2.57 -0.59
C GLN A 20 -6.01 3.17 -1.84
N ALA A 21 -6.63 2.93 -3.00
CA ALA A 21 -6.28 3.56 -4.26
C ALA A 21 -7.53 3.79 -5.11
N ALA A 22 -7.45 4.79 -5.99
CA ALA A 22 -8.52 5.15 -6.93
C ALA A 22 -7.93 5.87 -8.16
N GLY A 23 -8.78 6.09 -9.16
CA GLY A 23 -8.53 6.89 -10.37
C GLY A 23 -9.57 8.00 -10.52
N GLY A 24 -9.28 8.98 -11.37
CA GLY A 24 -10.25 10.00 -11.76
C GLY A 24 -10.99 9.55 -13.01
N ILE A 25 -12.33 9.57 -12.99
CA ILE A 25 -13.16 9.18 -14.13
C ILE A 25 -13.43 10.40 -15.00
N VAL A 26 -13.22 10.25 -16.31
CA VAL A 26 -13.54 11.25 -17.34
C VAL A 26 -14.52 10.67 -18.36
N PHE A 27 -14.95 11.50 -19.33
CA PHE A 27 -16.03 11.15 -20.27
C PHE A 27 -15.78 9.85 -21.06
N ASP A 28 -14.52 9.61 -21.42
CA ASP A 28 -14.06 8.49 -22.23
C ASP A 28 -13.32 7.41 -21.43
N SER A 29 -13.40 7.45 -20.09
CA SER A 29 -12.83 6.40 -19.23
C SER A 29 -13.42 5.03 -19.55
N VAL A 30 -12.57 4.01 -19.56
CA VAL A 30 -12.95 2.61 -19.76
C VAL A 30 -12.94 1.91 -18.40
N PRO A 31 -14.07 1.37 -17.89
CA PRO A 31 -14.17 0.80 -16.55
C PRO A 31 -13.05 -0.20 -16.19
N GLU A 32 -12.70 -1.07 -17.13
CA GLU A 32 -11.66 -2.09 -16.96
C GLU A 32 -10.27 -1.46 -16.79
N LEU A 33 -9.96 -0.39 -17.55
CA LEU A 33 -8.68 0.30 -17.47
C LEU A 33 -8.53 1.05 -16.14
N GLU A 34 -9.60 1.72 -15.68
CA GLU A 34 -9.62 2.47 -14.42
C GLU A 34 -9.50 1.56 -13.19
N TYR A 35 -10.12 0.37 -13.27
CA TYR A 35 -9.94 -0.67 -12.27
C TYR A 35 -8.49 -1.17 -12.22
N MET A 36 -7.88 -1.43 -13.38
CA MET A 36 -6.47 -1.80 -13.45
C MET A 36 -5.55 -0.71 -12.92
N GLU A 37 -5.82 0.56 -13.21
CA GLU A 37 -5.08 1.70 -12.66
C GLU A 37 -5.14 1.72 -11.13
N SER A 38 -6.33 1.57 -10.56
CA SER A 38 -6.54 1.55 -9.11
C SER A 38 -5.77 0.40 -8.45
N GLN A 39 -5.82 -0.80 -9.05
CA GLN A 39 -5.01 -1.94 -8.60
C GLN A 39 -3.50 -1.67 -8.71
N ASN A 40 -3.04 -1.10 -9.82
CA ASN A 40 -1.63 -0.78 -10.04
C ASN A 40 -1.10 0.22 -9.00
N LYS A 41 -1.89 1.23 -8.64
CA LYS A 41 -1.56 2.21 -7.59
C LYS A 41 -1.48 1.56 -6.20
N ALA A 42 -2.39 0.65 -5.88
CA ALA A 42 -2.38 -0.07 -4.61
C ALA A 42 -1.21 -1.06 -4.50
N ARG A 43 -0.83 -1.72 -5.61
CA ARG A 43 0.19 -2.78 -5.66
C ARG A 43 1.53 -2.38 -5.04
N ALA A 44 1.93 -1.12 -5.18
CA ALA A 44 3.19 -0.65 -4.61
C ALA A 44 3.22 -0.75 -3.07
N MET A 45 2.11 -0.42 -2.41
CA MET A 45 1.98 -0.52 -0.96
C MET A 45 1.89 -1.97 -0.50
N LEU A 46 1.12 -2.80 -1.22
CA LEU A 46 1.00 -4.23 -0.92
C LEU A 46 2.35 -4.94 -1.01
N ARG A 47 3.13 -4.67 -2.07
CA ARG A 47 4.50 -5.20 -2.20
C ARG A 47 5.44 -4.73 -1.09
N ALA A 48 5.25 -3.52 -0.56
CA ALA A 48 6.04 -3.04 0.55
C ALA A 48 5.73 -3.79 1.84
N ILE A 49 4.47 -4.19 2.05
CA ILE A 49 4.07 -5.09 3.15
C ILE A 49 4.73 -6.45 2.96
N ASP A 50 4.56 -7.09 1.80
CA ASP A 50 5.13 -8.41 1.51
C ASP A 50 6.65 -8.43 1.78
N GLN A 51 7.37 -7.39 1.34
CA GLN A 51 8.81 -7.26 1.58
C GLN A 51 9.16 -7.08 3.05
N ALA A 52 8.37 -6.31 3.80
CA ALA A 52 8.60 -6.11 5.23
C ALA A 52 8.41 -7.41 6.01
N GLU A 53 7.38 -8.19 5.69
CA GLU A 53 7.12 -9.50 6.31
C GLU A 53 8.24 -10.51 6.02
N LEU A 54 8.73 -10.57 4.78
CA LEU A 54 9.87 -11.43 4.42
C LEU A 54 11.16 -11.05 5.17
N ILE A 55 11.39 -9.75 5.40
CA ILE A 55 12.53 -9.28 6.19
C ILE A 55 12.37 -9.70 7.66
N GLU A 56 11.15 -9.62 8.21
CA GLU A 56 10.87 -10.05 9.58
C GLU A 56 11.11 -11.55 9.76
N GLU A 57 10.63 -12.40 8.84
CA GLU A 57 10.89 -13.85 8.91
C GLU A 57 12.38 -14.20 8.82
N ALA A 58 13.15 -13.42 8.06
CA ALA A 58 14.59 -13.61 7.92
C ALA A 58 15.40 -13.10 9.14
N VAL A 59 14.78 -12.31 10.02
CA VAL A 59 15.38 -11.80 11.25
C VAL A 59 14.62 -12.39 12.45
N PRO A 60 15.09 -13.50 13.04
CA PRO A 60 14.46 -14.04 14.25
C PRO A 60 14.37 -12.94 15.29
N SER A 61 13.16 -12.70 15.79
CA SER A 61 12.90 -11.78 16.89
C SER A 61 13.84 -12.15 18.05
N GLY A 62 14.82 -11.28 18.31
CA GLY A 62 15.86 -11.49 19.32
C GLY A 62 17.31 -11.15 18.94
N SER A 63 17.62 -10.76 17.70
CA SER A 63 19.01 -10.40 17.31
C SER A 63 19.41 -8.93 17.52
N LEU A 64 18.47 -8.04 17.85
CA LEU A 64 18.81 -6.71 18.34
C LEU A 64 19.06 -6.81 19.85
N GLY A 65 20.31 -7.15 20.19
CA GLY A 65 20.83 -7.28 21.54
C GLY A 65 20.99 -5.94 22.27
N TYR A 66 19.88 -5.22 22.44
CA TYR A 66 19.68 -4.18 23.44
C TYR A 66 18.20 -4.13 23.83
#